data_AF-A0A449HCN9-F1
#
_entry.id   AF-A0A449HCN9-F1
#
_cell.length_a   1.000
_cell.length_b   1.000
_cell.length_c   1.000
_cell.angle_alpha   90.00
_cell.angle_beta   90.00
_cell.angle_gamma   90.00
#
_symmetry.space_group_name_H-M   'P 1'
#
loop_
_entity.id
_entity.type
_entity.pdbx_description
1 polymer ?
#
loop_
_entity_poly.entity_id
_entity_poly.type
_entity_poly.pdbx_seq_one_letter_code
_entity_poly.pdbx_strand_id
1 'polypeptide(L)'
;MAQRPGSRAARRTAAATASLAVLFTSALGVAGARPVGAFDVGGAIEVEYDQAGGPAVLGDPTGPELDAASGGRFQTFANNAAIYWRGDVGAHQVGGPIRDKWGQLGWERGALGYPVTRETATPGDTGRFNHFQGGSIYWSVGTAAHQVGGAIRDKWGRLGWESGPLGFPVTDESTSADNGRYNLFNGGAIYYSPRTGAHAVWGVIRDRWIAAGAENGQYGYPTSDEYDYEDGKAQDFEGGRITWTP
;
A
#
# COMPACT_ATOMS: atom_id res chain seq x y z
N MET A 1 -66.82 68.14 4.86
CA MET A 1 -65.84 68.80 3.96
C MET A 1 -64.44 68.53 4.51
N ALA A 2 -63.48 68.26 3.64
CA ALA A 2 -62.37 67.34 3.84
C ALA A 2 -61.13 67.87 4.61
N GLN A 3 -60.24 66.91 4.98
CA GLN A 3 -58.79 67.01 5.28
C GLN A 3 -58.36 67.64 6.63
N ARG A 4 -57.35 67.18 7.39
CA ARG A 4 -56.33 66.10 7.35
C ARG A 4 -55.74 65.96 8.78
N PRO A 5 -55.20 64.79 9.21
CA PRO A 5 -54.64 64.60 10.55
C PRO A 5 -53.15 64.96 10.63
N GLY A 6 -52.74 65.58 11.74
CA GLY A 6 -51.34 65.85 12.09
C GLY A 6 -50.72 64.68 12.88
N SER A 7 -49.61 64.16 12.37
CA SER A 7 -48.81 63.05 12.88
C SER A 7 -48.08 63.37 14.19
N ARG A 8 -48.20 62.51 15.22
CA ARG A 8 -47.27 62.43 16.35
C ARG A 8 -46.26 61.31 16.10
N ALA A 9 -44.98 61.68 16.09
CA ALA A 9 -43.85 60.77 15.97
C ALA A 9 -43.68 59.91 17.23
N ALA A 10 -43.64 58.59 17.06
CA ALA A 10 -43.27 57.65 18.11
C ALA A 10 -41.73 57.54 18.19
N ARG A 11 -41.16 57.85 19.36
CA ARG A 11 -39.76 57.55 19.67
C ARG A 11 -39.60 56.03 19.81
N ARG A 12 -38.86 55.41 18.90
CA ARG A 12 -38.33 54.05 19.07
C ARG A 12 -36.99 54.13 19.79
N THR A 13 -36.92 53.58 20.99
CA THR A 13 -35.66 53.28 21.70
C THR A 13 -34.95 52.15 20.97
N ALA A 14 -33.80 52.44 20.38
CA ALA A 14 -32.90 51.42 19.82
C ALA A 14 -32.09 50.80 20.97
N ALA A 15 -32.21 49.49 21.16
CA ALA A 15 -31.30 48.73 22.00
C ALA A 15 -29.97 48.56 21.26
N ALA A 16 -28.89 49.09 21.82
CA ALA A 16 -27.53 48.88 21.32
C ALA A 16 -27.04 47.49 21.77
N THR A 17 -26.93 46.55 20.83
CA THR A 17 -26.23 45.28 21.05
C THR A 17 -24.72 45.53 20.96
N ALA A 18 -24.05 45.54 22.12
CA ALA A 18 -22.59 45.49 22.18
C ALA A 18 -22.13 44.11 21.67
N SER A 19 -21.52 44.08 20.48
CA SER A 19 -20.90 42.88 19.94
C SER A 19 -19.52 42.72 20.56
N LEU A 20 -19.34 41.72 21.41
CA LEU A 20 -18.04 41.34 21.96
C LEU A 20 -17.22 40.69 20.83
N ALA A 21 -16.27 41.42 20.25
CA ALA A 21 -15.30 40.85 19.32
C ALA A 21 -14.30 40.01 20.12
N VAL A 22 -14.51 38.69 20.15
CA VAL A 22 -13.51 37.73 20.66
C VAL A 22 -12.42 37.61 19.60
N LEU A 23 -11.27 38.26 19.84
CA LEU A 23 -10.05 38.01 19.09
C LEU A 23 -9.55 36.61 19.46
N PHE A 24 -9.87 35.61 18.64
CA PHE A 24 -9.15 34.34 18.66
C PHE A 24 -7.78 34.57 18.02
N THR A 25 -6.77 34.82 18.83
CA THR A 25 -5.39 34.56 18.44
C THR A 25 -5.23 33.04 18.37
N SER A 26 -5.32 32.47 17.17
CA SER A 26 -4.87 31.10 16.93
C SER A 26 -3.35 31.04 17.09
N ALA A 27 -2.90 30.76 18.31
CA ALA A 27 -1.58 30.18 18.47
C ALA A 27 -1.61 28.84 17.73
N LEU A 28 -0.82 28.72 16.66
CA LEU A 28 -0.48 27.44 16.06
C LEU A 28 0.31 26.67 17.13
N GLY A 29 -0.39 26.03 18.05
CA GLY A 29 0.21 25.06 18.94
C GLY A 29 0.72 23.93 18.08
N VAL A 30 2.03 23.73 18.07
CA VAL A 30 2.60 22.43 17.66
C VAL A 30 1.91 21.43 18.57
N ALA A 31 1.06 20.55 18.02
CA ALA A 31 0.40 19.52 18.82
C ALA A 31 1.49 18.76 19.58
N GLY A 32 1.53 18.96 20.90
CA GLY A 32 2.54 18.35 21.76
C GLY A 32 2.25 16.86 21.86
N ALA A 33 3.32 16.06 21.87
CA ALA A 33 3.19 14.60 22.02
C ALA A 33 2.32 14.28 23.24
N ARG A 34 1.38 13.34 23.09
CA ARG A 34 0.50 12.93 24.19
C ARG A 34 1.04 11.66 24.85
N PRO A 35 0.91 11.55 26.18
CA PRO A 35 1.25 10.31 26.86
C PRO A 35 0.27 9.19 26.47
N VAL A 36 0.82 8.05 26.05
CA VAL A 36 0.08 6.80 25.79
C VAL A 36 0.74 5.70 26.59
N GLY A 37 0.13 5.32 27.72
CA GLY A 37 0.76 4.41 28.67
C GLY A 37 2.03 5.04 29.25
N ALA A 38 3.18 4.38 29.05
CA ALA A 38 4.47 4.80 29.61
C ALA A 38 5.31 5.72 28.70
N PHE A 39 4.91 5.94 27.45
CA PHE A 39 5.66 6.72 26.47
C PHE A 39 4.79 7.74 25.77
N ASP A 40 5.41 8.82 25.29
CA ASP A 40 4.73 9.80 24.48
C ASP A 40 4.65 9.33 23.02
N VAL A 41 3.52 9.64 22.38
CA VAL A 41 3.30 9.47 20.95
C VAL A 41 2.94 10.85 20.40
N GLY A 42 3.69 11.34 19.42
CA GLY A 42 3.55 12.72 18.93
C GLY A 42 3.60 12.88 17.42
N GLY A 43 3.28 14.10 16.98
CA GLY A 43 3.46 14.54 15.60
C GLY A 43 2.72 13.67 14.58
N ALA A 44 3.37 13.37 13.45
CA ALA A 44 2.76 12.56 12.40
C ALA A 44 2.54 11.10 12.83
N ILE A 45 3.35 10.57 13.75
CA ILE A 45 3.20 9.22 14.29
C ILE A 45 1.93 9.12 15.13
N GLU A 46 1.61 10.14 15.93
CA GLU A 46 0.35 10.20 16.69
C GLU A 46 -0.88 10.25 15.79
N VAL A 47 -0.82 11.07 14.73
CA VAL A 47 -1.92 11.15 13.75
C VAL A 47 -2.17 9.78 13.11
N GLU A 48 -1.11 9.07 12.71
CA GLU A 48 -1.23 7.73 12.15
C GLU A 48 -1.71 6.72 13.19
N TYR A 49 -1.23 6.81 14.44
CA TYR A 49 -1.65 5.95 15.54
C TYR A 49 -3.17 6.03 15.75
N ASP A 50 -3.73 7.23 15.79
CA ASP A 50 -5.18 7.43 15.93
C ASP A 50 -5.96 6.93 14.71
N GLN A 51 -5.46 7.19 13.50
CA GLN A 51 -6.10 6.74 12.25
C GLN A 51 -6.09 5.22 12.09
N ALA A 52 -5.04 4.56 12.58
CA ALA A 52 -4.90 3.11 12.53
C ALA A 52 -5.69 2.38 13.63
N GLY A 53 -6.47 3.10 14.44
CA GLY A 53 -7.33 2.54 15.49
C GLY A 53 -6.73 2.59 16.90
N GLY A 54 -5.56 3.22 17.06
CA GLY A 54 -4.94 3.51 18.34
C GLY A 54 -4.70 2.27 19.21
N PRO A 55 -4.89 2.35 20.54
CA PRO A 55 -4.50 1.29 21.46
C PRO A 55 -5.28 -0.01 21.26
N ALA A 56 -6.50 0.06 20.71
CA ALA A 56 -7.31 -1.12 20.45
C ALA A 56 -6.71 -2.01 19.35
N VAL A 57 -5.99 -1.42 18.41
CA VAL A 57 -5.39 -2.14 17.27
C VAL A 57 -3.88 -2.31 17.48
N LEU A 58 -3.16 -1.24 17.77
CA LEU A 58 -1.70 -1.23 17.85
C LEU A 58 -1.19 -1.61 19.25
N GLY A 59 -2.00 -1.42 20.29
CA GLY A 59 -1.57 -1.52 21.68
C GLY A 59 -0.73 -0.32 22.12
N ASP A 60 -0.29 -0.33 23.38
CA ASP A 60 0.53 0.74 23.93
C ASP A 60 1.91 0.80 23.26
N PRO A 61 2.54 1.98 23.16
CA PRO A 61 3.91 2.10 22.70
C PRO A 61 4.85 1.31 23.61
N THR A 62 5.83 0.62 23.01
CA THR A 62 6.81 -0.20 23.75
C THR A 62 8.13 0.53 23.99
N GLY A 63 8.26 1.75 23.48
CA GLY A 63 9.42 2.62 23.62
C GLY A 63 9.12 4.04 23.14
N PRO A 64 10.08 4.97 23.31
CA PRO A 64 9.96 6.31 22.74
C PRO A 64 10.06 6.26 21.20
N GLU A 65 9.71 7.36 20.54
CA GLU A 65 10.07 7.58 19.13
C GLU A 65 11.60 7.57 18.97
N LEU A 66 12.09 6.84 17.96
CA LEU A 66 13.51 6.66 17.65
C LEU A 66 13.85 7.11 16.23
N ASP A 67 15.11 7.44 16.01
CA ASP A 67 15.67 7.72 14.68
C ASP A 67 15.66 6.45 13.80
N ALA A 68 15.12 6.56 12.59
CA ALA A 68 15.24 5.57 11.52
C ALA A 68 16.24 6.05 10.44
N ALA A 69 16.60 5.17 9.50
CA ALA A 69 17.58 5.52 8.46
C ALA A 69 17.13 6.71 7.60
N SER A 70 18.08 7.43 6.98
CA SER A 70 17.78 8.47 5.99
C SER A 70 16.84 9.58 6.49
N GLY A 71 16.96 9.95 7.76
CA GLY A 71 16.22 11.05 8.40
C GLY A 71 14.79 10.71 8.79
N GLY A 72 14.41 9.43 8.80
CA GLY A 72 13.09 9.04 9.30
C GLY A 72 13.03 8.87 10.81
N ARG A 73 11.85 8.52 11.28
CA ARG A 73 11.51 8.25 12.67
C ARG A 73 10.62 7.01 12.73
N PHE A 74 10.64 6.31 13.86
CA PHE A 74 9.69 5.23 14.08
C PHE A 74 9.37 5.05 15.55
N GLN A 75 8.23 4.42 15.82
CA GLN A 75 7.86 3.96 17.15
C GLN A 75 7.23 2.57 17.05
N THR A 76 7.49 1.72 18.04
CA THR A 76 6.96 0.36 18.12
C THR A 76 5.86 0.26 19.16
N PHE A 77 4.92 -0.65 18.91
CA PHE A 77 3.71 -0.84 19.72
C PHE A 77 3.50 -2.33 20.06
N ALA A 78 2.76 -2.59 21.13
CA ALA A 78 2.68 -3.91 21.75
C ALA A 78 2.13 -5.02 20.83
N ASN A 79 1.20 -4.71 19.91
CA ASN A 79 0.52 -5.72 19.08
C ASN A 79 1.28 -6.03 17.77
N ASN A 80 2.59 -6.28 17.87
CA ASN A 80 3.49 -6.48 16.73
C ASN A 80 3.29 -5.41 15.62
N ALA A 81 3.24 -4.15 16.03
CA ALA A 81 3.04 -3.04 15.12
C ALA A 81 4.16 -2.00 15.29
N ALA A 82 4.43 -1.27 14.21
CA ALA A 82 5.27 -0.10 14.23
C ALA A 82 4.68 0.96 13.30
N ILE A 83 4.93 2.22 13.61
CA ILE A 83 4.66 3.34 12.71
C ILE A 83 6.01 3.92 12.31
N TYR A 84 6.25 4.01 11.01
CA TYR A 84 7.43 4.65 10.44
C TYR A 84 7.03 5.94 9.75
N TRP A 85 7.79 7.00 9.99
CA TRP A 85 7.63 8.30 9.36
C TRP A 85 8.89 8.69 8.59
N ARG A 86 8.70 9.30 7.42
CA ARG A 86 9.74 10.05 6.72
C ARG A 86 9.14 11.21 5.95
N GLY A 87 9.87 12.33 5.87
CA GLY A 87 9.36 13.59 5.35
C GLY A 87 8.79 13.56 3.92
N ASP A 88 9.19 12.60 3.09
CA ASP A 88 8.70 12.48 1.70
C ASP A 88 7.52 11.52 1.53
N VAL A 89 7.27 10.62 2.49
CA VAL A 89 6.18 9.61 2.39
C VAL A 89 5.14 9.70 3.51
N GLY A 90 5.41 10.43 4.59
CA GLY A 90 4.52 10.53 5.75
C GLY A 90 4.70 9.39 6.75
N ALA A 91 3.78 9.29 7.72
CA ALA A 91 3.74 8.24 8.73
C ALA A 91 2.80 7.13 8.30
N HIS A 92 3.24 5.86 8.39
CA HIS A 92 2.43 4.71 8.03
C HIS A 92 2.63 3.56 9.01
N GLN A 93 1.52 2.94 9.41
CA GLN A 93 1.53 1.75 10.23
C GLN A 93 1.90 0.50 9.39
N VAL A 94 2.71 -0.38 10.00
CA VAL A 94 3.07 -1.70 9.46
C VAL A 94 2.98 -2.71 10.61
N GLY A 95 2.28 -3.83 10.42
CA GLY A 95 2.01 -4.80 11.48
C GLY A 95 2.17 -6.26 11.08
N GLY A 96 2.14 -7.13 12.09
CA GLY A 96 1.99 -8.57 11.94
C GLY A 96 2.98 -9.23 10.97
N PRO A 97 2.53 -10.23 10.19
CA PRO A 97 3.39 -10.94 9.24
C PRO A 97 4.04 -10.05 8.17
N ILE A 98 3.40 -8.94 7.80
CA ILE A 98 3.95 -7.99 6.83
C ILE A 98 5.17 -7.28 7.43
N ARG A 99 5.04 -6.80 8.67
CA ARG A 99 6.13 -6.20 9.44
C ARG A 99 7.28 -7.19 9.62
N ASP A 100 6.97 -8.44 9.96
CA ASP A 100 7.99 -9.49 10.15
C ASP A 100 8.74 -9.78 8.84
N LYS A 101 8.05 -9.89 7.71
CA LYS A 101 8.66 -10.06 6.38
C LYS A 101 9.51 -8.84 5.99
N TRP A 102 9.00 -7.63 6.20
CA TRP A 102 9.76 -6.41 5.93
C TRP A 102 11.05 -6.37 6.75
N GLY A 103 11.00 -6.85 8.00
CA GLY A 103 12.18 -6.99 8.84
C GLY A 103 13.22 -7.99 8.33
N GLN A 104 12.78 -9.13 7.79
CA GLN A 104 13.66 -10.09 7.12
C GLN A 104 14.34 -9.48 5.89
N LEU A 105 13.68 -8.52 5.23
CA LEU A 105 14.17 -7.81 4.05
C LEU A 105 15.01 -6.56 4.40
N GLY A 106 15.34 -6.36 5.67
CA GLY A 106 16.23 -5.28 6.12
C GLY A 106 15.52 -3.97 6.48
N TRP A 107 14.20 -4.01 6.75
CA TRP A 107 13.42 -2.84 7.15
C TRP A 107 13.57 -1.67 6.16
N GLU A 108 13.61 -0.43 6.67
CA GLU A 108 13.73 0.79 5.89
C GLU A 108 15.12 0.96 5.24
N ARG A 109 16.10 0.15 5.64
CA ARG A 109 17.43 0.06 5.02
C ARG A 109 17.47 -0.91 3.84
N GLY A 110 16.46 -1.77 3.72
CA GLY A 110 16.31 -2.75 2.66
C GLY A 110 15.84 -2.13 1.34
N ALA A 111 15.78 -2.95 0.29
CA ALA A 111 15.38 -2.51 -1.05
C ALA A 111 13.95 -1.96 -1.13
N LEU A 112 13.08 -2.33 -0.18
CA LEU A 112 11.72 -1.80 -0.10
C LEU A 112 11.66 -0.36 0.41
N GLY A 113 12.60 0.07 1.23
CA GLY A 113 12.58 1.39 1.86
C GLY A 113 11.40 1.56 2.82
N TYR A 114 10.88 2.79 2.93
CA TYR A 114 9.79 3.14 3.83
C TYR A 114 8.42 2.70 3.31
N PRO A 115 7.46 2.38 4.21
CA PRO A 115 6.06 2.22 3.83
C PRO A 115 5.51 3.53 3.26
N VAL A 116 4.63 3.41 2.26
CA VAL A 116 3.90 4.54 1.64
C VAL A 116 2.38 4.42 1.80
N THR A 117 1.92 3.31 2.38
CA THR A 117 0.57 3.12 2.88
C THR A 117 0.63 2.49 4.25
N ARG A 118 -0.42 2.71 5.04
CA ARG A 118 -0.72 1.86 6.20
C ARG A 118 -1.12 0.46 5.77
N GLU A 119 -1.06 -0.48 6.72
CA GLU A 119 -1.54 -1.83 6.48
C GLU A 119 -3.04 -1.77 6.17
N THR A 120 -3.41 -2.29 5.01
CA THR A 120 -4.76 -2.19 4.48
C THR A 120 -5.31 -3.57 4.13
N ALA A 121 -6.59 -3.80 4.40
CA ALA A 121 -7.29 -5.01 3.98
C ALA A 121 -7.37 -5.07 2.45
N THR A 122 -7.16 -6.26 1.89
CA THR A 122 -7.49 -6.50 0.47
C THR A 122 -9.02 -6.57 0.29
N PRO A 123 -9.55 -6.34 -0.93
CA PRO A 123 -10.95 -6.53 -1.22
C PRO A 123 -11.42 -7.93 -0.82
N GLY A 124 -12.59 -8.00 -0.18
CA GLY A 124 -13.14 -9.24 0.35
C GLY A 124 -12.53 -9.70 1.69
N ASP A 125 -11.64 -8.89 2.31
CA ASP A 125 -11.04 -9.16 3.63
C ASP A 125 -10.27 -10.50 3.73
N THR A 126 -9.69 -10.93 2.61
CA THR A 126 -8.97 -12.20 2.47
C THR A 126 -7.47 -12.10 2.79
N GLY A 127 -6.96 -10.88 2.93
CA GLY A 127 -5.56 -10.58 3.16
C GLY A 127 -5.33 -9.14 3.60
N ARG A 128 -4.05 -8.81 3.77
CA ARG A 128 -3.55 -7.49 4.16
C ARG A 128 -2.36 -7.12 3.28
N PHE A 129 -2.10 -5.84 3.10
CA PHE A 129 -0.91 -5.38 2.39
C PHE A 129 -0.39 -4.04 2.91
N ASN A 130 0.90 -3.81 2.68
CA ASN A 130 1.50 -2.47 2.66
C ASN A 130 2.18 -2.28 1.30
N HIS A 131 2.06 -1.07 0.75
CA HIS A 131 2.98 -0.59 -0.27
C HIS A 131 4.17 0.10 0.40
N PHE A 132 5.32 -0.06 -0.22
CA PHE A 132 6.60 0.54 0.14
C PHE A 132 7.16 1.29 -1.07
N GLN A 133 8.15 2.14 -0.85
CA GLN A 133 8.80 2.89 -1.93
C GLN A 133 9.32 1.97 -3.05
N GLY A 134 9.88 0.82 -2.69
CA GLY A 134 10.48 -0.15 -3.63
C GLY A 134 9.58 -1.35 -3.99
N GLY A 135 8.34 -1.42 -3.51
CA GLY A 135 7.50 -2.59 -3.81
C GLY A 135 6.25 -2.71 -2.94
N SER A 136 5.74 -3.93 -2.82
CA SER A 136 4.65 -4.28 -1.92
C SER A 136 4.99 -5.52 -1.12
N ILE A 137 4.40 -5.63 0.06
CA ILE A 137 4.27 -6.92 0.75
C ILE A 137 2.79 -7.20 0.94
N TYR A 138 2.38 -8.41 0.54
CA TYR A 138 1.03 -8.91 0.72
C TYR A 138 1.05 -10.14 1.62
N TRP A 139 0.09 -10.22 2.52
CA TRP A 139 -0.18 -11.41 3.32
C TRP A 139 -1.60 -11.89 3.04
N SER A 140 -1.78 -13.21 2.95
CA SER A 140 -3.10 -13.83 2.89
C SER A 140 -3.15 -15.14 3.65
N VAL A 141 -4.37 -15.56 4.00
CA VAL A 141 -4.59 -16.84 4.65
C VAL A 141 -4.11 -17.96 3.73
N GLY A 142 -3.16 -18.77 4.21
CA GLY A 142 -2.62 -19.92 3.48
C GLY A 142 -1.41 -19.64 2.60
N THR A 143 -1.04 -18.37 2.35
CA THR A 143 0.14 -18.05 1.52
C THR A 143 1.28 -17.36 2.26
N ALA A 144 1.13 -17.02 3.55
CA ALA A 144 2.11 -16.19 4.28
C ALA A 144 2.33 -14.80 3.63
N ALA A 145 3.31 -14.03 4.14
CA ALA A 145 3.63 -12.69 3.66
C ALA A 145 4.72 -12.74 2.59
N HIS A 146 4.49 -12.10 1.45
CA HIS A 146 5.37 -12.13 0.29
C HIS A 146 5.61 -10.77 -0.33
N GLN A 147 6.87 -10.53 -0.73
CA GLN A 147 7.29 -9.31 -1.40
C GLN A 147 7.15 -9.42 -2.92
N VAL A 148 6.63 -8.36 -3.54
CA VAL A 148 6.54 -8.20 -5.00
C VAL A 148 7.09 -6.82 -5.37
N GLY A 149 8.05 -6.77 -6.29
CA GLY A 149 8.81 -5.55 -6.61
C GLY A 149 8.80 -5.17 -8.09
N GLY A 150 9.29 -3.96 -8.36
CA GLY A 150 9.63 -3.47 -9.70
C GLY A 150 8.58 -3.73 -10.80
N ALA A 151 9.07 -4.11 -11.98
CA ALA A 151 8.23 -4.33 -13.15
C ALA A 151 7.20 -5.46 -12.97
N ILE A 152 7.50 -6.44 -12.11
CA ILE A 152 6.58 -7.55 -11.79
C ILE A 152 5.39 -7.00 -11.01
N ARG A 153 5.62 -6.20 -9.96
CA ARG A 153 4.57 -5.54 -9.19
C ARG A 153 3.70 -4.67 -10.08
N ASP A 154 4.32 -3.87 -10.95
CA ASP A 154 3.58 -2.97 -11.84
C ASP A 154 2.70 -3.75 -12.83
N LYS A 155 3.20 -4.89 -13.33
CA LYS A 155 2.43 -5.79 -14.19
C LYS A 155 1.28 -6.42 -13.43
N TRP A 156 1.52 -6.95 -12.24
CA TRP A 156 0.48 -7.51 -11.39
C TRP A 156 -0.61 -6.49 -11.06
N GLY A 157 -0.23 -5.24 -10.80
CA GLY A 157 -1.19 -4.16 -10.57
C GLY A 157 -2.05 -3.84 -11.79
N ARG A 158 -1.49 -3.87 -13.01
CA ARG A 158 -2.26 -3.74 -14.25
C ARG A 158 -3.23 -4.91 -14.47
N LEU A 159 -2.93 -6.08 -13.92
CA LEU A 159 -3.78 -7.27 -13.97
C LEU A 159 -4.84 -7.31 -12.86
N GLY A 160 -4.95 -6.25 -12.04
CA GLY A 160 -5.97 -6.16 -10.99
C GLY A 160 -5.51 -6.70 -9.62
N TRP A 161 -4.20 -6.77 -9.38
CA TRP A 161 -3.61 -7.22 -8.11
C TRP A 161 -4.13 -8.61 -7.69
N GLU A 162 -4.39 -8.82 -6.40
CA GLU A 162 -4.92 -10.06 -5.82
C GLU A 162 -6.36 -10.36 -6.24
N SER A 163 -7.09 -9.37 -6.76
CA SER A 163 -8.43 -9.55 -7.32
C SER A 163 -8.40 -9.98 -8.80
N GLY A 164 -7.21 -9.95 -9.41
CA GLY A 164 -6.95 -10.38 -10.78
C GLY A 164 -6.82 -11.90 -10.93
N PRO A 165 -6.59 -12.37 -12.17
CA PRO A 165 -6.52 -13.81 -12.48
C PRO A 165 -5.37 -14.54 -11.77
N LEU A 166 -4.33 -13.81 -11.35
CA LEU A 166 -3.18 -14.39 -10.66
C LEU A 166 -3.43 -14.60 -9.16
N GLY A 167 -4.31 -13.83 -8.53
CA GLY A 167 -4.50 -13.88 -7.08
C GLY A 167 -3.28 -13.42 -6.29
N PHE A 168 -3.14 -13.93 -5.05
CA PHE A 168 -2.06 -13.57 -4.13
C PHE A 168 -0.70 -14.16 -4.53
N PRO A 169 0.40 -13.47 -4.21
CA PRO A 169 1.75 -14.03 -4.33
C PRO A 169 1.96 -15.19 -3.35
N VAL A 170 2.72 -16.19 -3.78
CA VAL A 170 3.14 -17.36 -2.97
C VAL A 170 4.66 -17.49 -2.85
N THR A 171 5.39 -16.55 -3.45
CA THR A 171 6.84 -16.41 -3.29
C THR A 171 7.21 -14.93 -3.17
N ASP A 172 8.33 -14.66 -2.50
CA ASP A 172 9.06 -13.42 -2.69
C ASP A 172 9.62 -13.34 -4.12
N GLU A 173 10.00 -12.14 -4.59
CA GLU A 173 10.66 -11.99 -5.89
C GLU A 173 11.96 -12.78 -5.90
N SER A 174 12.10 -13.67 -6.89
CA SER A 174 13.23 -14.58 -7.01
C SER A 174 14.04 -14.32 -8.27
N THR A 175 15.35 -14.57 -8.21
CA THR A 175 16.24 -14.43 -9.36
C THR A 175 16.06 -15.58 -10.37
N SER A 176 16.18 -15.26 -11.66
CA SER A 176 16.19 -16.25 -12.75
C SER A 176 17.33 -15.92 -13.73
N ALA A 177 17.48 -16.73 -14.79
CA ALA A 177 18.55 -16.61 -15.80
C ALA A 177 18.57 -15.22 -16.47
N ASP A 178 19.67 -14.86 -17.13
CA ASP A 178 19.79 -13.60 -17.90
C ASP A 178 19.40 -12.32 -17.12
N ASN A 179 19.70 -12.28 -15.80
CA ASN A 179 19.27 -11.22 -14.89
C ASN A 179 17.75 -11.06 -14.77
N GLY A 180 17.02 -12.13 -15.05
CA GLY A 180 15.59 -12.20 -14.89
C GLY A 180 15.16 -12.26 -13.43
N ARG A 181 13.86 -12.04 -13.24
CA ARG A 181 13.15 -12.10 -11.97
C ARG A 181 11.79 -12.76 -12.17
N TYR A 182 11.26 -13.37 -11.13
CA TYR A 182 9.88 -13.86 -11.15
C TYR A 182 9.24 -13.85 -9.77
N ASN A 183 7.90 -13.77 -9.77
CA ASN A 183 7.06 -14.13 -8.63
C ASN A 183 6.07 -15.20 -9.07
N LEU A 184 5.82 -16.16 -8.18
CA LEU A 184 4.71 -17.10 -8.33
C LEU A 184 3.49 -16.55 -7.58
N PHE A 185 2.32 -16.80 -8.15
CA PHE A 185 1.02 -16.44 -7.61
C PHE A 185 0.11 -17.67 -7.61
N ASN A 186 -0.97 -17.65 -6.84
CA ASN A 186 -1.93 -18.77 -6.77
C ASN A 186 -2.43 -19.23 -8.16
N GLY A 187 -2.68 -18.29 -9.07
CA GLY A 187 -3.20 -18.54 -10.41
C GLY A 187 -2.16 -18.60 -11.53
N GLY A 188 -0.86 -18.40 -11.25
CA GLY A 188 0.15 -18.35 -12.31
C GLY A 188 1.48 -17.78 -11.84
N ALA A 189 2.19 -17.12 -12.75
CA ALA A 189 3.44 -16.46 -12.46
C ALA A 189 3.60 -15.20 -13.32
N ILE A 190 4.47 -14.29 -12.87
CA ILE A 190 4.97 -13.21 -13.72
C ILE A 190 6.47 -13.34 -13.79
N TYR A 191 7.00 -13.34 -15.01
CA TYR A 191 8.42 -13.34 -15.29
C TYR A 191 8.83 -12.01 -15.90
N TYR A 192 9.99 -11.53 -15.49
CA TYR A 192 10.66 -10.35 -16.01
C TYR A 192 12.05 -10.73 -16.53
N SER A 193 12.43 -10.18 -17.67
CA SER A 193 13.83 -10.06 -18.09
C SER A 193 14.10 -8.66 -18.62
N PRO A 194 15.36 -8.19 -18.64
CA PRO A 194 15.71 -6.93 -19.28
C PRO A 194 15.34 -6.87 -20.77
N ARG A 195 15.30 -8.03 -21.45
CA ARG A 195 15.02 -8.13 -22.89
C ARG A 195 13.52 -8.09 -23.19
N THR A 196 12.70 -8.73 -22.37
CA THR A 196 11.28 -8.95 -22.67
C THR A 196 10.33 -8.09 -21.85
N GLY A 197 10.77 -7.56 -20.70
CA GLY A 197 9.88 -6.93 -19.73
C GLY A 197 9.08 -7.95 -18.93
N ALA A 198 8.07 -7.48 -18.18
CA ALA A 198 7.28 -8.32 -17.28
C ALA A 198 5.97 -8.82 -17.92
N HIS A 199 5.82 -10.15 -17.99
CA HIS A 199 4.65 -10.81 -18.59
C HIS A 199 4.11 -11.92 -17.69
N ALA A 200 2.79 -12.04 -17.67
CA ALA A 200 2.11 -13.09 -16.93
C ALA A 200 2.01 -14.38 -17.74
N VAL A 201 2.22 -15.51 -17.09
CA VAL A 201 2.01 -16.85 -17.64
C VAL A 201 1.07 -17.60 -16.70
N TRP A 202 -0.02 -18.16 -17.22
CA TRP A 202 -1.01 -18.91 -16.43
C TRP A 202 -1.65 -20.06 -17.21
N GLY A 203 -2.47 -20.85 -16.51
CA GLY A 203 -3.29 -21.91 -17.10
C GLY A 203 -2.51 -22.93 -17.94
N VAL A 204 -3.18 -23.45 -18.97
CA VAL A 204 -2.63 -24.53 -19.82
C VAL A 204 -1.38 -24.10 -20.59
N ILE A 205 -1.29 -22.82 -21.00
CA ILE A 205 -0.09 -22.30 -21.67
C ILE A 205 1.11 -22.34 -20.73
N ARG A 206 0.95 -21.90 -19.47
CA ARG A 206 2.00 -22.01 -18.45
C ARG A 206 2.42 -23.46 -18.23
N ASP A 207 1.47 -24.39 -18.13
CA ASP A 207 1.78 -25.79 -17.86
C ASP A 207 2.60 -26.41 -19.01
N ARG A 208 2.25 -26.09 -20.26
CA ARG A 208 3.03 -26.48 -21.44
C ARG A 208 4.42 -25.86 -21.45
N TRP A 209 4.52 -24.58 -21.11
CA TRP A 209 5.80 -23.87 -21.05
C TRP A 209 6.72 -24.45 -19.96
N ILE A 210 6.19 -24.74 -18.77
CA ILE A 210 6.92 -25.40 -17.67
C ILE A 210 7.40 -26.79 -18.10
N ALA A 211 6.53 -27.59 -18.72
CA ALA A 211 6.89 -28.93 -19.23
C ALA A 211 8.00 -28.88 -20.31
N ALA A 212 8.13 -27.75 -21.02
CA ALA A 212 9.17 -27.50 -22.00
C ALA A 212 10.46 -26.88 -21.42
N GLY A 213 10.57 -26.77 -20.09
CA GLY A 213 11.76 -26.26 -19.38
C GLY A 213 11.66 -24.81 -18.91
N ALA A 214 10.46 -24.20 -18.98
CA ALA A 214 10.19 -22.81 -18.61
C ALA A 214 11.18 -21.84 -19.30
N GLU A 215 11.67 -20.83 -18.58
CA GLU A 215 12.54 -19.80 -19.12
C GLU A 215 13.93 -20.31 -19.51
N ASN A 216 14.33 -21.48 -19.00
CA ASN A 216 15.57 -22.18 -19.38
C ASN A 216 15.36 -23.17 -20.54
N GLY A 217 14.13 -23.32 -21.00
CA GLY A 217 13.71 -24.25 -22.04
C GLY A 217 13.78 -23.64 -23.45
N GLN A 218 13.30 -24.41 -24.42
CA GLN A 218 13.34 -24.00 -25.85
C GLN A 218 12.57 -22.71 -26.16
N TYR A 219 11.59 -22.35 -25.33
CA TYR A 219 10.77 -21.15 -25.52
C TYR A 219 11.38 -19.90 -24.89
N GLY A 220 12.24 -20.01 -23.87
CA GLY A 220 12.78 -18.85 -23.16
C GLY A 220 11.71 -18.04 -22.42
N TYR A 221 11.99 -16.76 -22.20
CA TYR A 221 11.06 -15.85 -21.51
C TYR A 221 9.80 -15.54 -22.35
N PRO A 222 8.64 -15.26 -21.70
CA PRO A 222 7.50 -14.70 -22.39
C PRO A 222 7.82 -13.29 -22.94
N THR A 223 7.33 -13.00 -24.15
CA THR A 223 7.45 -11.70 -24.84
C THR A 223 6.10 -10.98 -24.98
N SER A 224 5.00 -11.67 -24.69
CA SER A 224 3.64 -11.12 -24.57
C SER A 224 2.92 -11.67 -23.34
N ASP A 225 1.81 -11.06 -22.96
CA ASP A 225 0.77 -11.76 -22.19
C ASP A 225 0.02 -12.74 -23.10
N GLU A 226 -0.83 -13.57 -22.49
CA GLU A 226 -1.82 -14.37 -23.22
C GLU A 226 -2.81 -13.46 -23.96
N TYR A 227 -3.12 -13.79 -25.21
CA TYR A 227 -4.07 -13.07 -26.06
C TYR A 227 -4.95 -14.03 -26.87
N ASP A 228 -6.07 -13.52 -27.38
CA ASP A 228 -7.01 -14.28 -28.20
C ASP A 228 -6.39 -14.71 -29.52
N TYR A 229 -6.46 -16.00 -29.84
CA TYR A 229 -5.89 -16.55 -31.07
C TYR A 229 -6.76 -17.72 -31.58
N GLU A 230 -7.33 -17.55 -32.78
CA GLU A 230 -8.29 -18.49 -33.36
C GLU A 230 -9.42 -18.81 -32.36
N ASP A 231 -9.79 -20.08 -32.18
CA ASP A 231 -10.81 -20.52 -31.23
C ASP A 231 -10.25 -20.73 -29.81
N GLY A 232 -9.13 -20.08 -29.48
CA GLY A 232 -8.40 -20.30 -28.25
C GLY A 232 -7.54 -19.11 -27.79
N LYS A 233 -6.40 -19.42 -27.19
CA LYS A 233 -5.42 -18.47 -26.67
C LYS A 233 -4.05 -18.75 -27.25
N ALA A 234 -3.22 -17.72 -27.29
CA ALA A 234 -1.80 -17.85 -27.58
C ALA A 234 -0.97 -16.93 -26.69
N GLN A 235 0.28 -17.29 -26.52
CA GLN A 235 1.29 -16.46 -25.90
C GLN A 235 2.60 -16.60 -26.66
N ASP A 236 3.25 -15.46 -26.88
CA ASP A 236 4.55 -15.39 -27.52
C ASP A 236 5.67 -15.45 -26.48
N PHE A 237 6.74 -16.16 -26.84
CA PHE A 237 7.97 -16.35 -26.09
C PHE A 237 9.16 -16.08 -27.03
N GLU A 238 10.36 -15.93 -26.46
CA GLU A 238 11.58 -15.68 -27.24
C GLU A 238 11.84 -16.74 -28.33
N GLY A 239 11.57 -18.00 -28.01
CA GLY A 239 11.79 -19.15 -28.88
C GLY A 239 10.56 -19.62 -29.65
N GLY A 240 9.43 -18.91 -29.59
CA GLY A 240 8.24 -19.27 -30.35
C GLY A 240 6.92 -18.97 -29.63
N ARG A 241 5.83 -19.55 -30.15
CA ARG A 241 4.47 -19.36 -29.64
C ARG A 241 3.94 -20.65 -29.05
N ILE A 242 3.22 -20.54 -27.93
CA ILE A 242 2.39 -21.63 -27.40
C ILE A 242 0.93 -21.22 -27.58
N THR A 243 0.13 -22.10 -28.17
CA THR A 243 -1.32 -21.92 -28.31
C THR A 243 -2.05 -22.91 -27.41
N TRP A 244 -3.31 -22.61 -27.07
CA TRP A 244 -4.25 -23.50 -26.38
C TRP A 244 -5.64 -23.31 -26.97
N THR A 245 -6.36 -24.39 -27.20
CA THR A 245 -7.78 -24.40 -27.57
C THR A 245 -8.55 -25.27 -26.57
N PRO A 246 -9.78 -24.90 -26.18
CA PRO A 246 -10.63 -25.67 -25.25
C PRO A 246 -10.94 -27.10 -25.70
#